data_AF-A0A1D3RN35-F1
#
_entry.id   AF-A0A1D3RN35-F1
#
_cell.length_a   1.000
_cell.length_b   1.000
_cell.length_c   1.000
_cell.angle_alpha   90.00
_cell.angle_beta   90.00
_cell.angle_gamma   90.00
#
_symmetry.space_group_name_H-M   'P 1'
#
loop_
_entity.id
_entity.type
_entity.pdbx_description
1 polymer ?
#
loop_
_entity_poly.entity_id
_entity_poly.type
_entity_poly.pdbx_seq_one_letter_code
_entity_poly.pdbx_strand_id
1 'polypeptide(L)'
;MQRISITIEDDLKAELDNIAAKGERAAFISQAIQKAIDDWHKQQALKKILNFKPYKINRDSVEVLREVRDGRVQQVLDASRD
;
A
#
# COMPACT_ATOMS: atom_id res chain seq x y z
N MET A 1 -0.24 -17.28 -12.74
CA MET A 1 -1.39 -16.98 -11.87
C MET A 1 -1.60 -18.19 -10.95
N GLN A 2 -1.36 -18.06 -9.64
CA GLN A 2 -1.54 -19.16 -8.70
C GLN A 2 -3.01 -19.26 -8.29
N ARG A 3 -3.59 -20.46 -8.38
CA ARG A 3 -4.98 -20.72 -8.00
C ARG A 3 -5.03 -21.21 -6.56
N ILE A 4 -5.76 -20.50 -5.71
CA ILE A 4 -6.00 -20.88 -4.32
C ILE A 4 -7.42 -21.44 -4.23
N SER A 5 -7.59 -22.61 -3.62
CA SER A 5 -8.91 -23.17 -3.31
C SER A 5 -9.23 -22.84 -1.86
N ILE A 6 -10.35 -22.19 -1.62
CA ILE A 6 -10.77 -21.75 -0.29
C ILE A 6 -12.19 -22.28 -0.09
N THR A 7 -12.43 -22.94 1.03
CA THR A 7 -13.78 -23.34 1.45
C THR A 7 -14.42 -22.14 2.13
N ILE A 8 -15.64 -21.80 1.72
CA ILE A 8 -16.42 -20.68 2.25
C ILE A 8 -17.67 -21.28 2.89
N GLU A 9 -18.10 -20.73 4.03
CA GLU A 9 -19.34 -21.13 4.70
C GLU A 9 -20.57 -20.89 3.82
N ASP A 10 -21.61 -21.72 3.98
CA ASP A 10 -22.80 -21.70 3.14
C ASP A 10 -23.59 -20.39 3.27
N ASP A 11 -23.59 -19.77 4.44
CA ASP A 11 -24.25 -18.49 4.69
C ASP A 11 -23.57 -17.36 3.89
N LEU A 12 -22.24 -17.32 3.90
CA LEU A 12 -21.46 -16.33 3.16
C LEU A 12 -21.59 -16.54 1.64
N LYS A 13 -21.75 -17.79 1.22
CA LYS A 13 -22.06 -18.14 -0.17
C LYS A 13 -23.44 -17.61 -0.58
N ALA A 14 -24.45 -17.72 0.28
CA ALA A 14 -25.78 -17.15 0.00
C ALA A 14 -25.72 -15.62 -0.17
N GLU A 15 -24.95 -14.92 0.67
CA GLU A 15 -24.74 -13.48 0.52
C GLU A 15 -23.97 -13.13 -0.77
N LEU A 16 -22.90 -13.87 -1.09
CA LEU A 16 -22.15 -13.70 -2.34
C LEU A 16 -23.03 -13.94 -3.57
N ASP A 17 -23.96 -14.88 -3.50
CA ASP A 17 -24.90 -15.19 -4.58
C ASP A 17 -25.90 -14.06 -4.82
N ASN A 18 -26.23 -13.28 -3.77
CA ASN A 18 -27.06 -12.08 -3.86
C ASN A 18 -26.30 -10.86 -4.41
N ILE A 19 -24.99 -10.80 -4.16
CA ILE A 19 -24.16 -9.64 -4.52
C ILE A 19 -23.55 -9.79 -5.92
N ALA A 20 -23.15 -11.01 -6.30
CA ALA A 20 -22.42 -11.28 -7.54
C ALA A 20 -22.98 -12.48 -8.30
N ALA A 21 -23.19 -12.29 -9.61
CA ALA A 21 -23.63 -13.35 -10.51
C ALA A 21 -22.63 -14.53 -10.52
N LYS A 22 -23.13 -15.75 -10.79
CA LYS A 22 -22.36 -17.00 -10.71
C LYS A 22 -21.04 -17.01 -11.50
N GLY A 23 -20.94 -16.24 -12.59
CA GLY A 23 -19.72 -16.09 -13.39
C GLY A 23 -18.70 -15.08 -12.84
N GLU A 24 -19.11 -14.18 -11.96
CA GLU A 24 -18.30 -13.05 -11.48
C GLU A 24 -17.80 -13.22 -10.05
N ARG A 25 -18.28 -14.23 -9.32
CA ARG A 25 -17.94 -14.46 -7.90
C ARG A 25 -16.45 -14.56 -7.65
N ALA A 26 -15.72 -15.30 -8.49
CA ALA A 26 -14.27 -15.45 -8.33
C ALA A 26 -13.52 -14.12 -8.51
N ALA A 27 -13.95 -13.30 -9.47
CA ALA A 27 -13.38 -11.98 -9.70
C ALA A 27 -13.71 -11.03 -8.54
N PHE A 28 -14.96 -11.06 -8.06
CA PHE A 28 -15.41 -10.27 -6.92
C PHE A 28 -14.64 -10.62 -5.64
N ILE A 29 -14.50 -11.91 -5.32
CA ILE A 29 -13.74 -12.37 -4.15
C ILE A 29 -12.27 -11.94 -4.27
N SER A 30 -11.66 -12.10 -5.45
CA SER A 30 -10.29 -11.67 -5.69
C SER A 30 -10.12 -10.15 -5.46
N GLN A 31 -11.05 -9.33 -5.95
CA GLN A 31 -11.02 -7.88 -5.75
C GLN A 31 -11.27 -7.49 -4.28
N ALA A 32 -12.18 -8.18 -3.61
CA ALA A 32 -12.48 -7.94 -2.20
C ALA A 32 -11.27 -8.26 -1.31
N ILE A 33 -10.57 -9.38 -1.56
CA ILE A 33 -9.33 -9.72 -0.87
C ILE A 33 -8.26 -8.68 -1.11
N GLN A 34 -8.05 -8.25 -2.37
CA GLN A 34 -7.08 -7.21 -2.69
C GLN A 34 -7.38 -5.91 -1.93
N LYS A 35 -8.65 -5.48 -1.94
CA LYS A 35 -9.08 -4.28 -1.22
C LYS A 35 -8.87 -4.39 0.28
N ALA A 36 -9.16 -5.55 0.87
CA ALA A 36 -8.93 -5.79 2.31
C ALA A 36 -7.44 -5.70 2.67
N ILE A 37 -6.55 -6.24 1.84
CA ILE A 37 -5.09 -6.12 2.02
C ILE A 37 -4.66 -4.66 1.94
N ASP A 38 -5.13 -3.93 0.93
CA ASP A 38 -4.78 -2.52 0.75
C ASP A 38 -5.25 -1.66 1.93
N ASP A 39 -6.47 -1.90 2.43
CA ASP A 39 -7.01 -1.19 3.58
C ASP A 39 -6.26 -1.55 4.87
N TRP A 40 -5.85 -2.80 5.04
CA TRP A 40 -4.98 -3.20 6.15
C TRP A 40 -3.62 -2.47 6.09
N HIS A 41 -2.99 -2.40 4.91
CA HIS A 41 -1.74 -1.65 4.74
C HIS A 41 -1.90 -0.16 5.08
N LYS A 42 -3.01 0.47 4.64
CA LYS A 42 -3.31 1.88 4.99
C LYS A 42 -3.44 2.06 6.50
N GLN A 43 -4.14 1.17 7.18
CA GLN A 43 -4.28 1.22 8.64
C GLN A 43 -2.94 1.06 9.36
N GLN A 44 -2.07 0.14 8.89
CA GLN A 44 -0.73 0.00 9.45
C GLN A 44 0.14 1.24 9.22
N ALA A 45 0.07 1.85 8.03
CA ALA A 45 0.77 3.10 7.73
C ALA A 45 0.28 4.24 8.63
N LEU A 46 -1.04 4.40 8.77
CA LEU A 46 -1.64 5.40 9.66
C LEU A 46 -1.18 5.21 11.10
N LYS A 47 -1.16 3.96 11.60
CA LYS A 47 -0.66 3.65 12.94
C LYS A 47 0.80 4.07 13.13
N LYS A 48 1.65 3.91 12.12
CA LYS A 48 3.04 4.37 12.17
C LYS A 48 3.14 5.89 12.20
N ILE A 49 2.31 6.60 11.43
CA ILE A 49 2.27 8.08 11.42
C ILE A 49 1.77 8.61 12.76
N LEU A 50 0.69 8.06 13.31
CA LEU A 50 0.15 8.51 14.60
C LEU A 50 1.10 8.23 15.76
N ASN A 51 1.88 7.14 15.68
CA ASN A 51 2.91 6.82 16.66
C ASN A 51 4.26 7.48 16.35
N PHE A 52 4.35 8.33 15.33
CA PHE A 52 5.58 9.02 14.99
C PHE A 52 5.89 10.03 16.09
N LYS A 53 6.87 9.69 16.94
CA LYS A 53 7.39 10.61 17.93
C LYS A 53 8.41 11.51 17.25
N PRO A 54 8.23 12.84 17.28
CA PRO A 54 9.26 13.77 16.82
C PRO A 54 10.55 13.48 17.59
N TYR A 55 11.60 13.10 16.87
CA TYR A 55 12.92 12.97 17.45
C TYR A 55 13.74 14.21 17.08
N LYS A 56 14.55 14.68 18.02
CA LYS A 56 15.50 15.75 17.74
C LYS A 56 16.60 15.17 16.87
N ILE A 57 16.70 15.67 15.65
CA ILE A 57 17.84 15.39 14.78
C ILE A 57 18.99 16.26 15.29
N ASN A 58 20.06 15.64 15.79
CA ASN A 58 21.27 16.33 16.23
C ASN A 58 22.18 16.61 15.03
N ARG A 59 21.62 17.25 14.00
CA ARG A 59 22.33 17.71 12.80
C ARG A 59 21.88 19.13 12.50
N ASP A 60 22.77 19.93 11.96
CA ASP A 60 22.42 21.26 11.49
C ASP A 60 21.42 21.12 10.33
N SER A 61 20.23 21.69 10.51
CA SER A 61 19.19 21.76 9.49
C SER A 61 19.70 22.35 8.17
N VAL A 62 20.66 23.27 8.21
CA VAL A 62 21.26 23.88 7.01
C VAL A 62 22.10 22.86 6.23
N GLU A 63 22.82 21.99 6.94
CA GLU A 63 23.66 20.96 6.34
C GLU A 63 22.82 19.86 5.68
N VAL A 64 21.75 19.41 6.35
CA VAL A 64 20.78 18.46 5.79
C VAL A 64 20.11 19.02 4.54
N LEU A 65 19.74 20.31 4.53
CA LEU A 65 19.15 20.95 3.36
C LEU A 65 20.14 21.09 2.19
N ARG A 66 21.44 21.30 2.46
CA ARG A 66 22.47 21.27 1.43
C ARG A 66 22.62 19.88 0.81
N GLU A 67 22.71 18.83 1.63
CA GLU A 67 22.81 17.44 1.15
C GLU A 67 21.63 17.09 0.24
N VAL A 68 20.39 17.44 0.64
CA VAL A 68 19.19 17.19 -0.17
C VAL A 68 19.22 17.95 -1.49
N ARG A 69 19.64 19.23 -1.46
CA ARG A 69 19.76 20.06 -2.66
C ARG A 69 20.81 19.49 -3.62
N ASP A 70 21.99 19.16 -3.11
CA ASP A 70 23.11 18.71 -3.93
C ASP A 70 22.82 17.31 -4.51
N GLY A 71 22.16 16.42 -3.75
CA GLY A 71 21.65 15.16 -4.27
C GLY A 71 20.60 15.32 -5.39
N ARG A 72 19.71 16.33 -5.28
CA ARG A 72 18.75 16.67 -6.34
C ARG A 72 19.43 17.17 -7.61
N VAL A 73 20.46 18.01 -7.47
CA VAL A 73 21.24 18.50 -8.61
C VAL A 73 21.91 17.33 -9.33
N GLN A 74 22.48 16.39 -8.58
CA GLN A 74 23.11 15.20 -9.16
C GLN A 74 22.10 14.35 -9.93
N GLN A 75 20.91 14.09 -9.37
CA GLN A 75 19.85 13.35 -10.06
C GLN A 75 19.40 14.00 -11.37
N VAL A 76 19.31 15.33 -11.42
CA VAL A 76 18.96 16.06 -12.64
C VAL A 76 20.09 15.96 -13.68
N LEU A 77 21.34 16.06 -13.25
CA LEU A 77 22.50 15.92 -14.13
C LEU A 77 22.63 14.52 -14.71
N ASP A 78 22.35 13.49 -13.91
CA ASP A 78 22.37 12.10 -14.34
C ASP A 78 21.21 11.81 -15.32
N ALA A 79 20.01 12.33 -15.06
CA ALA A 79 18.86 12.21 -15.97
C ALA A 79 18.99 12.99 -17.28
N SER A 80 19.93 13.95 -17.36
CA SER A 80 20.21 14.73 -18.57
C SER A 80 21.34 14.12 -19.43
N ARG A 81 21.92 12.99 -18.99
CA ARG A 81 23.00 12.26 -19.67
C ARG A 81 22.53 11.00 -20.41
N ASP A 82 21.28 10.59 -20.19
CA ASP A 82 20.56 9.56 -20.96
C ASP A 82 19.74 10.18 -22.10
#